data_AF-A0A850NPQ8-F1
#
_entry.id   AF-A0A850NPQ8-F1
#
_cell.length_a   1.000
_cell.length_b   1.000
_cell.length_c   1.000
_cell.angle_alpha   90.00
_cell.angle_beta   90.00
_cell.angle_gamma   90.00
#
_symmetry.space_group_name_H-M   'P 1'
#
loop_
_entity.id
_entity.type
_entity.pdbx_description
1 polymer ?
#
loop_
_entity_poly.entity_id
_entity_poly.type
_entity_poly.pdbx_seq_one_letter_code
_entity_poly.pdbx_strand_id
1 'polypeptide(L)'
;MSATPPGRRRPGRGEVPGRQLLGMLMIARGRREGLACFGDDSEAVLEAIAPWAAMWLGVGLLLVLMHRGGVALPMMALTACSLLAPPVLTEALSRLWGRRAFWPRFAAANLWCEWLMLPVYALALLVAAILTEAGAPAGLASGVFVLSAVGYWAWMHWFIARHGLRIGRLRAGVLVVALVAVMTLLGLAGERLLPQLRGPLVPHVEVEDDAVDATDGGSAAAPRPAQQDAAGDWRF
;
A
#
# COMPACT_ATOMS: atom_id res chain seq x y z
N MET A 1 56.28 -12.64 16.41
CA MET A 1 55.09 -12.10 17.09
C MET A 1 54.47 -11.05 16.19
N SER A 2 53.47 -11.44 15.42
CA SER A 2 52.84 -10.58 14.41
C SER A 2 51.67 -9.84 15.04
N ALA A 3 51.77 -8.51 15.12
CA ALA A 3 50.73 -7.66 15.67
C ALA A 3 49.52 -7.62 14.71
N THR A 4 48.42 -8.22 15.13
CA THR A 4 47.11 -8.07 14.48
C THR A 4 46.70 -6.59 14.55
N PRO A 5 46.47 -5.92 13.41
CA PRO A 5 46.02 -4.53 13.44
C PRO A 5 44.64 -4.47 14.11
N PRO A 6 44.39 -3.47 14.99
CA PRO A 6 43.11 -3.33 15.66
C PRO A 6 42.01 -3.13 14.61
N GLY A 7 41.01 -4.01 14.66
CA GLY A 7 39.83 -3.93 13.82
C GLY A 7 39.23 -2.53 13.94
N ARG A 8 39.14 -1.82 12.81
CA ARG A 8 38.38 -0.58 12.71
C ARG A 8 36.94 -0.91 13.10
N ARG A 9 36.56 -0.60 14.35
CA ARG A 9 35.17 -0.46 14.72
C ARG A 9 34.59 0.59 13.78
N ARG A 10 33.69 0.19 12.89
CA ARG A 10 32.91 1.14 12.10
C ARG A 10 32.23 2.06 13.12
N PRO A 11 32.41 3.38 13.06
CA PRO A 11 31.73 4.29 13.98
C PRO A 11 30.24 3.96 13.92
N GLY A 12 29.63 3.78 15.09
CA GLY A 12 28.23 3.41 15.21
C GLY A 12 27.38 4.37 14.39
N ARG A 13 26.85 3.87 13.27
CA ARG A 13 25.84 4.55 12.47
C ARG A 13 24.54 4.50 13.26
N GLY A 14 24.44 5.36 14.28
CA GLY A 14 23.15 5.93 14.60
C GLY A 14 22.77 6.80 13.41
N GLU A 15 22.24 6.20 12.35
CA GLU A 15 21.77 6.96 11.20
C GLU A 15 20.64 7.86 11.67
N VAL A 16 20.89 9.17 11.67
CA VAL A 16 19.87 10.17 11.93
C VAL A 16 18.78 9.98 10.87
N PRO A 17 17.52 9.65 11.25
CA PRO A 17 16.40 9.41 10.32
C PRO A 17 16.18 10.54 9.29
N GLY A 18 16.72 11.74 9.58
CA GLY A 18 16.65 12.90 8.70
C GLY A 18 17.43 12.75 7.38
N ARG A 19 18.43 11.87 7.28
CA ARG A 19 19.23 11.75 6.05
C ARG A 19 18.47 11.02 4.95
N GLN A 20 17.75 9.95 5.26
CA GLN A 20 16.93 9.21 4.30
C GLN A 20 15.76 10.07 3.84
N LEU A 21 15.11 10.80 4.76
CA LEU A 21 14.04 11.75 4.44
C LEU A 21 14.52 12.87 3.50
N LEU A 22 15.70 13.43 3.76
CA LEU A 22 16.33 14.39 2.86
C LEU A 22 16.58 13.79 1.47
N GLY A 23 17.08 12.55 1.41
CA GLY A 23 17.28 11.80 0.17
C GLY A 23 15.99 11.63 -0.62
N MET A 24 14.90 11.25 0.05
CA MET A 24 13.56 11.14 -0.53
C MET A 24 13.09 12.47 -1.11
N LEU A 25 13.19 13.57 -0.35
CA LEU A 25 12.79 14.90 -0.82
C LEU A 25 13.62 15.39 -2.01
N MET A 26 14.93 15.09 -2.03
CA MET A 26 15.78 15.41 -3.18
C MET A 26 15.37 14.61 -4.42
N ILE A 27 15.11 13.31 -4.27
CA ILE A 27 14.68 12.44 -5.38
C ILE A 27 13.29 12.86 -5.89
N ALA A 28 12.36 13.22 -5.00
CA ALA A 28 11.05 13.75 -5.37
C ALA A 28 11.14 14.99 -6.28
N ARG A 29 12.21 15.78 -6.13
CA ARG A 29 12.50 16.96 -6.96
C ARG A 29 13.37 16.66 -8.19
N GLY A 30 13.68 15.40 -8.46
CA GLY A 30 14.52 14.96 -9.58
C GLY A 30 16.02 15.24 -9.37
N ARG A 31 16.47 15.42 -8.12
CA ARG A 31 17.88 15.66 -7.80
C ARG A 31 18.60 14.35 -7.52
N ARG A 32 19.55 14.01 -8.38
CA ARG A 32 20.32 12.74 -8.30
C ARG A 32 21.20 12.67 -7.06
N GLU A 33 21.56 13.82 -6.48
CA GLU A 33 22.37 13.91 -5.27
C GLU A 33 21.69 13.21 -4.08
N GLY A 34 20.36 13.11 -4.09
CA GLY A 34 19.60 12.39 -3.06
C GLY A 34 19.96 10.91 -2.96
N LEU A 35 20.46 10.28 -4.02
CA LEU A 35 20.89 8.88 -3.97
C LEU A 35 22.09 8.65 -3.03
N ALA A 36 22.92 9.68 -2.80
CA ALA A 36 24.04 9.58 -1.87
C ALA A 36 23.58 9.51 -0.40
N CYS A 37 22.32 9.83 -0.12
CA CYS A 37 21.75 9.73 1.22
C CYS A 37 21.52 8.29 1.67
N PHE A 38 21.43 7.33 0.73
CA PHE A 38 21.17 5.92 1.01
C PHE A 38 22.47 5.08 1.02
N GLY A 39 22.51 4.09 1.91
CA GLY A 39 23.64 3.15 2.02
C GLY A 39 23.81 2.28 0.77
N ASP A 40 25.01 1.74 0.57
CA ASP A 40 25.39 0.87 -0.55
C ASP A 40 25.74 -0.56 -0.12
N ASP A 41 25.31 -0.95 1.07
CA ASP A 41 25.47 -2.27 1.65
C ASP A 41 24.11 -2.98 1.83
N SER A 42 24.15 -4.28 2.10
CA SER A 42 22.93 -5.08 2.35
C SER A 42 22.23 -4.68 3.65
N GLU A 43 22.96 -4.12 4.62
CA GLU A 43 22.40 -3.63 5.89
C GLU A 43 21.42 -2.48 5.62
N ALA A 44 21.78 -1.51 4.78
CA ALA A 44 20.88 -0.43 4.39
C ALA A 44 19.61 -0.90 3.68
N VAL A 45 19.66 -2.03 2.96
CA VAL A 45 18.46 -2.64 2.35
C VAL A 45 17.56 -3.23 3.44
N LEU A 46 18.13 -3.94 4.42
CA LEU A 46 17.36 -4.49 5.54
C LEU A 46 16.76 -3.39 6.41
N GLU A 47 17.49 -2.31 6.65
CA GLU A 47 17.00 -1.11 7.33
C GLU A 47 15.82 -0.47 6.60
N ALA A 48 15.86 -0.42 5.25
CA ALA A 48 14.75 0.09 4.45
C ALA A 48 13.54 -0.86 4.45
N ILE A 49 13.74 -2.17 4.63
CA ILE A 49 12.66 -3.17 4.75
C ILE A 49 12.00 -3.13 6.13
N ALA A 50 12.74 -2.77 7.19
CA ALA A 50 12.24 -2.85 8.56
C ALA A 50 10.90 -2.10 8.81
N PRO A 51 10.69 -0.86 8.32
CA PRO A 51 9.39 -0.17 8.46
C PRO A 51 8.25 -0.91 7.77
N TRP A 52 8.50 -1.47 6.59
CA TRP A 52 7.52 -2.25 5.83
C TRP A 52 7.15 -3.54 6.54
N ALA A 53 8.15 -4.26 7.07
CA ALA A 53 7.94 -5.46 7.85
C ALA A 53 7.12 -5.17 9.11
N ALA A 54 7.45 -4.10 9.84
CA ALA A 54 6.68 -3.66 11.01
C ALA A 54 5.23 -3.35 10.65
N MET A 55 4.99 -2.64 9.53
CA MET A 55 3.65 -2.33 9.04
C MET A 55 2.87 -3.59 8.69
N TRP A 56 3.47 -4.55 7.98
CA TRP A 56 2.80 -5.81 7.64
C TRP A 56 2.45 -6.63 8.88
N LEU A 57 3.38 -6.77 9.84
CA LEU A 57 3.11 -7.48 11.09
C LEU A 57 1.97 -6.82 11.88
N GLY A 58 1.97 -5.48 11.96
CA GLY A 58 0.90 -4.73 12.63
C GLY A 58 -0.47 -4.92 11.97
N VAL A 59 -0.55 -4.75 10.65
CA VAL A 59 -1.80 -4.94 9.89
C VAL A 59 -2.26 -6.40 9.95
N GLY A 60 -1.34 -7.35 9.84
CA GLY A 60 -1.64 -8.78 9.94
C GLY A 60 -2.21 -9.15 11.30
N LEU A 61 -1.58 -8.71 12.38
CA LEU A 61 -2.07 -8.92 13.74
C LEU A 61 -3.47 -8.30 13.92
N LEU A 62 -3.68 -7.07 13.44
CA LEU A 62 -4.98 -6.41 13.50
C LEU A 62 -6.06 -7.21 12.75
N LEU A 63 -5.78 -7.71 11.55
CA LEU A 63 -6.75 -8.49 10.78
C LEU A 63 -7.10 -9.84 11.44
N VAL A 64 -6.13 -10.48 12.09
CA VAL A 64 -6.36 -11.69 12.89
C VAL A 64 -7.27 -11.38 14.08
N LEU A 65 -7.01 -10.29 14.81
CA LEU A 65 -7.86 -9.85 15.93
C LEU A 65 -9.29 -9.49 15.48
N MET A 66 -9.45 -9.01 14.24
CA MET A 66 -10.74 -8.72 13.63
C MET A 66 -11.45 -9.96 13.03
N HIS A 67 -10.96 -11.18 13.30
CA HIS A 67 -11.49 -12.44 12.76
C HIS A 67 -11.51 -12.50 11.22
N ARG A 68 -10.65 -11.71 10.56
CA ARG A 68 -10.48 -11.68 9.09
C ARG A 68 -9.21 -12.42 8.63
N GLY A 69 -8.75 -13.38 9.43
CA GLY A 69 -7.49 -14.10 9.20
C GLY A 69 -7.39 -14.81 7.84
N GLY A 70 -8.52 -15.35 7.32
CA GLY A 70 -8.54 -16.04 6.02
C GLY A 70 -8.18 -15.16 4.82
N VAL A 71 -8.42 -13.84 4.91
CA VAL A 71 -8.06 -12.87 3.87
C VAL A 71 -6.73 -12.17 4.18
N ALA A 72 -6.32 -12.16 5.45
CA ALA A 72 -5.11 -11.47 5.91
C ALA A 72 -3.85 -12.04 5.26
N LEU A 73 -3.64 -13.36 5.38
CA LEU A 73 -2.43 -14.02 4.88
C LEU A 73 -2.21 -13.83 3.37
N PRO A 74 -3.19 -14.08 2.47
CA PRO A 74 -3.00 -13.88 1.04
C PRO A 74 -2.81 -12.40 0.67
N MET A 75 -3.50 -11.46 1.34
CA MET A 75 -3.28 -10.04 1.10
C MET A 75 -1.88 -9.59 1.54
N MET A 76 -1.40 -10.07 2.68
CA MET A 76 -0.05 -9.77 3.15
C MET A 76 1.01 -10.35 2.20
N ALA A 77 0.83 -11.61 1.77
CA ALA A 77 1.73 -12.24 0.80
C ALA A 77 1.75 -11.47 -0.52
N LEU A 78 0.59 -11.09 -1.06
CA LEU A 78 0.50 -10.31 -2.29
C LEU A 78 1.15 -8.93 -2.14
N THR A 79 0.92 -8.25 -1.02
CA THR A 79 1.53 -6.94 -0.73
C THR A 79 3.05 -7.04 -0.60
N ALA A 80 3.53 -8.10 0.05
CA ALA A 80 4.96 -8.37 0.18
C ALA A 80 5.60 -8.68 -1.18
N CYS A 81 4.94 -9.48 -2.02
CA CYS A 81 5.37 -9.73 -3.39
C CYS A 81 5.43 -8.45 -4.22
N SER A 82 4.41 -7.59 -4.13
CA SER A 82 4.39 -6.30 -4.83
C SER A 82 5.50 -5.36 -4.35
N LEU A 83 5.78 -5.31 -3.05
CA LEU A 83 6.88 -4.47 -2.54
C LEU A 83 8.26 -5.01 -2.92
N LEU A 84 8.44 -6.33 -2.91
CA LEU A 84 9.73 -6.97 -3.20
C LEU A 84 9.98 -7.15 -4.70
N ALA A 85 8.95 -7.10 -5.55
CA ALA A 85 9.11 -7.27 -6.99
C ALA A 85 10.09 -6.25 -7.61
N PRO A 86 10.05 -4.94 -7.30
CA PRO A 86 11.04 -3.99 -7.81
C PRO A 86 12.50 -4.31 -7.42
N PRO A 87 12.87 -4.50 -6.15
CA PRO A 87 14.24 -4.85 -5.80
C PRO A 87 14.68 -6.20 -6.36
N VAL A 88 13.80 -7.21 -6.42
CA VAL A 88 14.12 -8.54 -6.99
C VAL A 88 14.34 -8.46 -8.50
N LEU A 89 13.45 -7.80 -9.23
CA LEU A 89 13.57 -7.65 -10.69
C LEU A 89 14.83 -6.86 -11.06
N THR A 90 15.10 -5.78 -10.34
CA THR A 90 16.29 -4.97 -10.55
C THR A 90 17.57 -5.70 -10.15
N GLU A 91 17.52 -6.63 -9.19
CA GLU A 91 18.66 -7.49 -8.85
C GLU A 91 19.04 -8.38 -10.04
N ALA A 92 18.06 -9.09 -10.60
CA ALA A 92 18.25 -9.94 -11.77
C ALA A 92 18.78 -9.15 -12.98
N LEU A 93 18.19 -7.98 -13.26
CA LEU A 93 18.64 -7.11 -14.36
C LEU A 93 20.01 -6.51 -14.11
N SER A 94 20.34 -6.16 -12.87
CA SER A 94 21.67 -5.65 -12.52
C SER A 94 22.76 -6.70 -12.72
N ARG A 95 22.47 -7.98 -12.48
CA ARG A 95 23.37 -9.10 -12.80
C ARG A 95 23.56 -9.22 -14.31
N LEU A 96 22.47 -9.18 -15.08
CA LEU A 96 22.51 -9.23 -16.54
C LEU A 96 23.31 -8.08 -17.16
N TRP A 97 23.27 -6.89 -16.55
CA TRP A 97 23.99 -5.70 -17.05
C TRP A 97 25.37 -5.48 -16.43
N GLY A 98 25.84 -6.37 -15.55
CA GLY A 98 27.13 -6.21 -14.86
C GLY A 98 27.17 -5.02 -13.89
N ARG A 99 26.01 -4.63 -13.32
CA ARG A 99 25.83 -3.47 -12.42
C ARG A 99 25.44 -3.86 -11.00
N ARG A 100 25.65 -5.11 -10.60
CA ARG A 100 25.28 -5.65 -9.27
C ARG A 100 25.80 -4.82 -8.09
N ALA A 101 27.00 -4.24 -8.20
CA ALA A 101 27.59 -3.40 -7.15
C ALA A 101 26.76 -2.14 -6.82
N PHE A 102 25.91 -1.68 -7.74
CA PHE A 102 25.04 -0.51 -7.54
C PHE A 102 23.65 -0.88 -7.01
N TRP A 103 23.34 -2.17 -6.95
CA TRP A 103 22.03 -2.67 -6.57
C TRP A 103 21.63 -2.31 -5.13
N PRO A 104 22.47 -2.45 -4.09
CA PRO A 104 22.04 -2.18 -2.72
C PRO A 104 21.55 -0.74 -2.52
N ARG A 105 22.29 0.24 -3.06
CA ARG A 105 21.89 1.66 -3.03
C ARG A 105 20.60 1.91 -3.80
N PHE A 106 20.44 1.28 -4.97
CA PHE A 106 19.19 1.33 -5.72
C PHE A 106 18.02 0.78 -4.88
N ALA A 107 18.18 -0.41 -4.30
CA ALA A 107 17.12 -1.09 -3.57
C ALA A 107 16.70 -0.31 -2.31
N ALA A 108 17.68 0.17 -1.53
CA ALA A 108 17.42 1.01 -0.36
C ALA A 108 16.71 2.32 -0.76
N ALA A 109 17.20 3.02 -1.79
CA ALA A 109 16.56 4.24 -2.28
C ALA A 109 15.12 3.98 -2.76
N ASN A 110 14.89 2.88 -3.47
CA ASN A 110 13.56 2.52 -3.97
C ASN A 110 12.58 2.27 -2.83
N LEU A 111 12.97 1.48 -1.83
CA LEU A 111 12.13 1.14 -0.68
C LEU A 111 11.78 2.37 0.18
N TRP A 112 12.73 3.28 0.36
CA TRP A 112 12.48 4.55 1.06
C TRP A 112 11.61 5.49 0.22
N CYS A 113 11.86 5.61 -1.08
CA CYS A 113 11.09 6.50 -1.93
C CYS A 113 9.65 6.03 -2.16
N GLU A 114 9.34 4.77 -1.94
CA GLU A 114 7.96 4.28 -2.05
C GLU A 114 7.03 4.96 -1.02
N TRP A 115 7.56 5.43 0.11
CA TRP A 115 6.81 6.26 1.05
C TRP A 115 6.37 7.61 0.47
N LEU A 116 7.02 8.11 -0.59
CA LEU A 116 6.58 9.32 -1.31
C LEU A 116 5.30 9.10 -2.09
N MET A 117 4.93 7.84 -2.38
CA MET A 117 3.66 7.56 -3.05
C MET A 117 2.45 7.89 -2.17
N LEU A 118 2.57 7.80 -0.83
CA LEU A 118 1.47 8.14 0.07
C LEU A 118 1.00 9.60 -0.11
N PRO A 119 1.86 10.64 0.02
CA PRO A 119 1.44 12.01 -0.22
C PRO A 119 1.03 12.28 -1.67
N VAL A 120 1.60 11.56 -2.65
CA VAL A 120 1.19 11.68 -4.05
C VAL A 120 -0.23 11.15 -4.26
N TYR A 121 -0.57 9.99 -3.69
CA TYR A 121 -1.93 9.45 -3.72
C TYR A 121 -2.91 10.37 -2.99
N ALA A 122 -2.54 10.90 -1.82
CA ALA A 122 -3.39 11.83 -1.07
C ALA A 122 -3.66 13.11 -1.88
N LEU A 123 -2.64 13.68 -2.52
CA LEU A 123 -2.80 14.87 -3.36
C LEU A 123 -3.62 14.57 -4.63
N ALA A 124 -3.39 13.43 -5.27
CA ALA A 124 -4.14 13.02 -6.45
C ALA A 124 -5.63 12.78 -6.12
N LEU A 125 -5.92 12.16 -4.96
CA LEU A 125 -7.28 11.98 -4.46
C LEU A 125 -7.94 13.33 -4.15
N LEU A 126 -7.22 14.25 -3.51
CA LEU A 126 -7.73 15.59 -3.22
C LEU A 126 -8.11 16.33 -4.51
N VAL A 127 -7.25 16.30 -5.53
CA VAL A 127 -7.53 16.92 -6.83
C VAL A 127 -8.74 16.25 -7.51
N ALA A 128 -8.82 14.92 -7.49
CA ALA A 128 -9.97 14.19 -8.05
C ALA A 128 -11.28 14.52 -7.32
N ALA A 129 -11.25 14.67 -5.99
CA ALA A 129 -12.40 15.09 -5.20
C ALA A 129 -12.85 16.51 -5.56
N ILE A 130 -11.91 17.46 -5.65
CA ILE A 130 -12.22 18.85 -6.06
C ILE A 130 -12.86 18.89 -7.46
N LEU A 131 -12.32 18.12 -8.41
CA LEU A 131 -12.91 18.01 -9.75
C LEU A 131 -14.33 17.46 -9.72
N THR A 132 -14.58 16.45 -8.88
CA THR A 132 -15.90 15.83 -8.73
C THR A 132 -16.92 16.83 -8.16
N GLU A 133 -16.54 17.55 -7.10
CA GLU A 133 -17.36 18.61 -6.51
C GLU A 133 -17.60 19.80 -7.47
N ALA A 134 -16.64 20.08 -8.36
CA ALA A 134 -16.77 21.08 -9.41
C ALA A 134 -17.67 20.63 -10.59
N GLY A 135 -18.28 19.44 -10.51
CA GLY A 135 -19.16 18.90 -11.55
C GLY A 135 -18.43 18.28 -12.74
N ALA A 136 -17.14 17.97 -12.62
CA ALA A 136 -16.41 17.28 -13.69
C ALA A 136 -16.93 15.84 -13.87
N PRO A 137 -16.86 15.29 -15.09
CA PRO A 137 -17.21 13.89 -15.33
C PRO A 137 -16.36 12.94 -14.48
N ALA A 138 -16.97 11.90 -13.92
CA ALA A 138 -16.28 10.91 -13.09
C ALA A 138 -15.05 10.31 -13.81
N GLY A 139 -15.15 10.05 -15.11
CA GLY A 139 -14.03 9.55 -15.91
C GLY A 139 -12.83 10.50 -15.97
N LEU A 140 -13.07 11.82 -15.94
CA LEU A 140 -11.99 12.82 -15.87
C LEU A 140 -11.30 12.77 -14.50
N ALA A 141 -12.07 12.79 -13.42
CA ALA A 141 -11.52 12.76 -12.06
C ALA A 141 -10.70 11.48 -11.81
N SER A 142 -11.24 10.31 -12.18
CA SER A 142 -10.53 9.03 -12.11
C SER A 142 -9.29 9.01 -13.02
N GLY A 143 -9.41 9.54 -14.25
CA GLY A 143 -8.29 9.64 -15.19
C GLY A 143 -7.14 10.49 -14.64
N VAL A 144 -7.45 11.63 -14.02
CA VAL A 144 -6.46 12.49 -13.35
C VAL A 144 -5.77 11.74 -12.22
N PHE A 145 -6.54 11.06 -11.34
CA PHE A 145 -5.97 10.28 -10.26
C PHE A 145 -4.99 9.21 -10.77
N VAL A 146 -5.44 8.37 -11.72
CA VAL A 146 -4.63 7.28 -12.28
C VAL A 146 -3.39 7.82 -12.99
N LEU A 147 -3.53 8.87 -13.79
CA LEU A 147 -2.40 9.44 -14.53
C LEU A 147 -1.37 10.07 -13.59
N SER A 148 -1.80 10.79 -12.55
CA SER A 148 -0.89 11.35 -11.55
C SER A 148 -0.16 10.26 -10.77
N ALA A 149 -0.90 9.25 -10.29
CA ALA A 149 -0.36 8.11 -9.56
C ALA A 149 0.67 7.32 -10.38
N VAL A 150 0.24 6.77 -11.52
CA VAL A 150 1.07 5.89 -12.35
C VAL A 150 2.18 6.68 -13.01
N GLY A 151 1.91 7.90 -13.48
CA GLY A 151 2.90 8.75 -14.12
C GLY A 151 4.04 9.12 -13.17
N TYR A 152 3.72 9.53 -11.94
CA TYR A 152 4.75 9.84 -10.95
C TYR A 152 5.51 8.58 -10.51
N TRP A 153 4.81 7.47 -10.25
CA TRP A 153 5.44 6.21 -9.87
C TRP A 153 6.43 5.72 -10.93
N ALA A 154 6.02 5.75 -12.21
CA ALA A 154 6.85 5.34 -13.34
C ALA A 154 8.04 6.29 -13.53
N TRP A 155 7.83 7.60 -13.41
CA TRP A 155 8.91 8.59 -13.47
C TRP A 155 9.93 8.38 -12.36
N MET A 156 9.47 8.16 -11.13
CA MET A 156 10.31 7.92 -9.96
C MET A 156 11.15 6.66 -10.15
N HIS A 157 10.53 5.54 -10.54
CA HIS A 157 11.24 4.28 -10.79
C HIS A 157 12.24 4.42 -11.95
N TRP A 158 11.87 5.13 -13.02
CA TRP A 158 12.79 5.41 -14.13
C TRP A 158 14.00 6.22 -13.66
N PHE A 159 13.76 7.27 -12.87
CA PHE A 159 14.79 8.17 -12.36
C PHE A 159 15.77 7.44 -11.43
N ILE A 160 15.25 6.71 -10.45
CA ILE A 160 16.05 5.92 -9.50
C ILE A 160 16.80 4.81 -10.25
N ALA A 161 16.18 4.11 -11.20
CA ALA A 161 16.86 3.06 -11.96
C ALA A 161 18.02 3.63 -12.79
N ARG A 162 17.77 4.73 -13.51
CA ARG A 162 18.78 5.39 -14.34
C ARG A 162 19.99 5.83 -13.53
N HIS A 163 19.76 6.54 -12.43
CA HIS A 163 20.84 7.15 -11.66
C HIS A 163 21.43 6.22 -10.59
N GLY A 164 20.61 5.35 -9.99
CA GLY A 164 21.02 4.35 -9.01
C GLY A 164 21.86 3.25 -9.63
N LEU A 165 21.39 2.62 -10.73
CA LEU A 165 22.13 1.56 -11.42
C LEU A 165 23.15 2.07 -12.45
N ARG A 166 23.19 3.39 -12.68
CA ARG A 166 24.04 4.06 -13.69
C ARG A 166 23.88 3.47 -15.09
N ILE A 167 22.63 3.27 -15.49
CA ILE A 167 22.26 2.70 -16.80
C ILE A 167 21.77 3.77 -17.78
N GLY A 168 21.76 3.43 -19.07
CA GLY A 168 21.22 4.29 -20.13
C GLY A 168 19.70 4.46 -20.04
N ARG A 169 19.17 5.52 -20.67
CA ARG A 169 17.74 5.89 -20.63
C ARG A 169 16.83 4.77 -21.14
N LEU A 170 17.24 4.08 -22.22
CA LEU A 170 16.48 2.97 -22.81
C LEU A 170 16.37 1.79 -21.85
N ARG A 171 17.47 1.39 -21.20
CA ARG A 171 17.47 0.29 -20.22
C ARG A 171 16.61 0.61 -19.00
N ALA A 172 16.65 1.86 -18.53
CA ALA A 172 15.75 2.32 -17.48
C ALA A 172 14.28 2.28 -17.91
N GLY A 173 13.98 2.64 -19.17
CA GLY A 173 12.63 2.51 -19.73
C GLY A 173 12.15 1.06 -19.78
N VAL A 174 12.98 0.13 -20.29
CA VAL A 174 12.67 -1.31 -20.31
C VAL A 174 12.40 -1.84 -18.90
N LEU A 175 13.20 -1.41 -17.92
CA LEU A 175 13.00 -1.78 -16.53
C LEU A 175 11.64 -1.33 -16.00
N VAL A 176 11.24 -0.08 -16.26
CA VAL A 176 9.93 0.43 -15.83
C VAL A 176 8.79 -0.31 -16.52
N VAL A 177 8.89 -0.59 -17.82
CA VAL A 177 7.88 -1.41 -18.52
C VAL A 177 7.77 -2.80 -17.91
N ALA A 178 8.90 -3.43 -17.59
CA ALA A 178 8.90 -4.73 -16.93
C ALA A 178 8.29 -4.66 -15.51
N LEU A 179 8.55 -3.59 -14.75
CA LEU A 179 7.93 -3.37 -13.46
C LEU A 179 6.41 -3.19 -13.57
N VAL A 180 5.95 -2.34 -14.49
CA VAL A 180 4.51 -2.16 -14.75
C VAL A 180 3.87 -3.50 -15.09
N ALA A 181 4.46 -4.28 -15.99
CA ALA A 181 3.95 -5.58 -16.38
C ALA A 181 3.83 -6.54 -15.19
N VAL A 182 4.87 -6.63 -14.33
CA VAL A 182 4.85 -7.46 -13.13
C VAL A 182 3.79 -6.98 -12.13
N MET A 183 3.66 -5.67 -11.92
CA MET A 183 2.63 -5.11 -11.03
C MET A 183 1.22 -5.38 -11.54
N THR A 184 1.00 -5.24 -12.85
CA THR A 184 -0.30 -5.59 -13.47
C THR A 184 -0.61 -7.07 -13.29
N LEU A 185 0.36 -7.96 -13.51
CA LEU A 185 0.18 -9.40 -13.31
C LEU A 185 -0.13 -9.74 -11.85
N LEU A 186 0.56 -9.13 -10.89
CA LEU A 186 0.27 -9.31 -9.46
C LEU A 186 -1.13 -8.78 -9.09
N GLY A 187 -1.53 -7.63 -9.63
CA GLY A 187 -2.88 -7.08 -9.43
C GLY A 187 -3.97 -8.03 -9.95
N LEU A 188 -3.82 -8.52 -11.19
CA LEU A 188 -4.74 -9.50 -11.78
C LEU A 188 -4.77 -10.81 -10.99
N ALA A 189 -3.62 -11.29 -10.51
CA ALA A 189 -3.56 -12.47 -9.66
C ALA A 189 -4.32 -12.24 -8.34
N GLY A 190 -4.20 -11.06 -7.73
CA GLY A 190 -4.95 -10.66 -6.54
C GLY A 190 -6.46 -10.68 -6.76
N GLU A 191 -6.94 -10.07 -7.85
CA GLU A 191 -8.36 -10.04 -8.21
C GLU A 191 -8.94 -11.44 -8.43
N ARG A 192 -8.15 -12.36 -8.97
CA ARG A 192 -8.58 -13.75 -9.23
C ARG A 192 -8.51 -14.63 -7.98
N LEU A 193 -7.51 -14.42 -7.13
CA LEU A 193 -7.22 -15.28 -5.99
C LEU A 193 -8.03 -14.91 -4.73
N LEU A 194 -8.23 -13.61 -4.47
CA LEU A 194 -8.93 -13.15 -3.27
C LEU A 194 -10.39 -13.61 -3.16
N PRO A 195 -11.20 -13.64 -4.23
CA PRO A 195 -12.56 -14.18 -4.17
C PRO A 195 -12.60 -15.68 -3.88
N GLN A 196 -11.62 -16.45 -4.38
CA GLN A 196 -11.56 -17.90 -4.14
C GLN A 196 -11.23 -18.23 -2.69
N LEU A 197 -10.42 -17.39 -2.05
CA LEU A 197 -10.06 -17.51 -0.63
C LEU A 197 -11.15 -16.97 0.31
N ARG A 198 -12.15 -16.26 -0.22
CA ARG A 198 -13.38 -15.84 0.49
C ARG A 198 -14.50 -16.88 0.45
N GLY A 199 -14.24 -18.13 0.01
CA GLY A 199 -15.18 -19.25 0.09
C GLY A 199 -15.78 -19.43 1.51
N PRO A 200 -16.89 -20.19 1.65
CA PRO A 200 -18.01 -19.98 2.59
C PRO A 200 -17.69 -20.25 4.07
N LEU A 201 -16.66 -19.61 4.62
CA LEU A 201 -16.26 -19.68 6.03
C LEU A 201 -16.96 -18.64 6.91
N VAL A 202 -17.88 -17.87 6.34
CA VAL A 202 -18.97 -17.30 7.14
C VAL A 202 -20.06 -18.36 7.09
N PRO A 203 -20.24 -19.21 8.12
CA PRO A 203 -21.55 -19.82 8.29
C PRO A 203 -22.52 -18.65 8.27
N HIS A 204 -23.48 -18.69 7.35
CA HIS A 204 -24.71 -17.94 7.58
C HIS A 204 -25.12 -18.37 8.98
N VAL A 205 -24.95 -17.46 9.95
CA VAL A 205 -25.78 -17.52 11.12
C VAL A 205 -27.16 -17.29 10.52
N GLU A 206 -27.84 -18.38 10.18
CA GLU A 206 -29.29 -18.40 10.17
C GLU A 206 -29.65 -17.78 11.50
N VAL A 207 -30.04 -16.51 11.45
CA VAL A 207 -30.85 -15.93 12.50
C VAL A 207 -32.11 -16.76 12.42
N GLU A 208 -32.13 -17.82 13.22
CA GLU A 208 -33.29 -18.66 13.42
C GLU A 208 -34.38 -17.74 13.99
N ASP A 209 -35.23 -17.26 13.09
CA ASP A 209 -36.41 -16.43 13.35
C ASP A 209 -37.52 -17.23 14.07
N ASP A 210 -37.19 -18.32 14.78
CA ASP A 210 -38.15 -19.22 15.43
C ASP A 210 -38.52 -18.80 16.87
N ALA A 211 -38.34 -17.53 17.23
CA ALA A 211 -38.68 -17.04 18.58
C ALA A 211 -39.74 -15.93 18.62
N VAL A 212 -40.59 -15.78 17.58
CA VAL A 212 -41.74 -14.85 17.63
C VAL A 212 -43.02 -15.47 17.03
N ASP A 213 -43.37 -16.71 17.40
CA ASP A 213 -44.72 -17.23 17.07
C ASP A 213 -45.32 -18.18 18.12
N ALA A 214 -45.02 -17.94 19.40
CA ALA A 214 -45.64 -18.68 20.51
C ALA A 214 -46.20 -17.76 21.59
N THR A 215 -47.01 -16.77 21.22
CA THR A 215 -47.97 -16.13 22.14
C THR A 215 -49.17 -15.58 21.35
N ASP A 216 -50.01 -16.46 20.82
CA ASP A 216 -51.41 -16.07 20.60
C ASP A 216 -52.35 -17.28 20.64
N GLY A 217 -53.28 -17.25 21.60
CA GLY A 217 -54.30 -18.29 21.77
C GLY A 217 -54.84 -18.41 23.19
N GLY A 218 -55.46 -17.36 23.73
CA GLY A 218 -55.96 -17.37 25.11
C GLY A 218 -56.96 -16.26 25.47
N SER A 219 -58.06 -16.19 24.71
CA SER A 219 -59.37 -15.58 25.04
C SER A 219 -59.58 -15.06 26.48
N ALA A 220 -59.76 -13.74 26.63
CA ALA A 220 -60.63 -13.15 27.66
C ALA A 220 -61.25 -11.82 27.18
N ALA A 221 -62.56 -11.70 27.40
CA ALA A 221 -63.43 -10.67 26.85
C ALA A 221 -63.55 -9.40 27.72
N ALA A 222 -63.75 -8.27 27.03
CA ALA A 222 -64.43 -7.01 27.43
C ALA A 222 -63.74 -6.05 28.44
N PRO A 223 -64.10 -4.73 28.49
CA PRO A 223 -65.02 -3.95 27.65
C PRO A 223 -64.41 -2.69 26.99
N ARG A 224 -65.10 -2.19 25.97
CA ARG A 224 -64.92 -0.86 25.33
C ARG A 224 -65.02 0.29 26.36
N PRO A 225 -64.15 1.31 26.25
CA PRO A 225 -64.50 2.66 26.60
C PRO A 225 -64.47 3.61 25.38
N ALA A 226 -65.61 4.27 25.21
CA ALA A 226 -65.85 5.61 24.67
C ALA A 226 -64.90 6.19 23.61
N GLN A 227 -65.46 6.28 22.41
CA GLN A 227 -65.29 7.37 21.45
C GLN A 227 -65.20 8.73 22.16
N GLN A 228 -64.09 9.45 21.95
CA GLN A 228 -63.97 10.85 22.29
C GLN A 228 -63.58 11.62 21.03
N ASP A 229 -64.63 12.11 20.35
CA ASP A 229 -64.56 13.19 19.40
C ASP A 229 -64.09 14.45 20.13
N ALA A 230 -62.96 15.03 19.70
CA ALA A 230 -62.64 16.42 20.00
C ALA A 230 -61.73 16.98 18.92
N ALA A 231 -62.37 17.69 18.01
CA ALA A 231 -61.79 18.71 17.15
C ALA A 231 -60.93 19.70 17.95
N GLY A 232 -59.77 20.04 17.39
CA GLY A 232 -58.93 21.18 17.75
C GLY A 232 -57.96 21.36 16.59
N ASP A 233 -58.38 22.03 15.52
CA ASP A 233 -58.23 23.49 15.32
C ASP A 233 -56.75 23.91 15.36
N TRP A 234 -56.08 23.72 14.22
CA TRP A 234 -54.76 24.29 13.95
C TRP A 234 -54.95 25.40 12.92
N ARG A 235 -55.08 26.64 13.41
CA ARG A 235 -54.97 27.85 12.59
C ARG A 235 -53.98 28.83 13.23
N PHE A 236 -52.97 29.14 12.42
CA PHE A 236 -51.93 30.18 12.48
C PHE A 236 -50.78 29.98 13.48
#